data_AF-A0A961TZ95-F1
#
_entry.id   AF-A0A961TZ95-F1
#
_cell.length_a   1.000
_cell.length_b   1.000
_cell.length_c   1.000
_cell.angle_alpha   90.00
_cell.angle_beta   90.00
_cell.angle_gamma   90.00
#
_symmetry.space_group_name_H-M   'P 1'
#
loop_
_entity.id
_entity.type
_entity.pdbx_description
1 polymer ?
#
loop_
_entity_poly.entity_id
_entity_poly.type
_entity_poly.pdbx_seq_one_letter_code
_entity_poly.pdbx_strand_id
1 'polypeptide(L)'
;MNRRSLLKTAPAVALVACVPLPAAAAETPVMRLYRRYVALSDAASAHISTTADEDAELDRLFYNERDRIENEMFALPSQTPQDMAAKMLVVHSHGEQSCLDFDGMYRAEARALVA
;
A
#
# COMPACT_ATOMS: atom_id res chain seq x y z
N MET A 1 56.26 -38.61 1.61
CA MET A 1 54.89 -38.45 1.07
C MET A 1 54.02 -37.78 2.11
N ASN A 2 53.77 -36.47 1.96
CA ASN A 2 52.98 -35.68 2.91
C ASN A 2 51.58 -35.40 2.34
N ARG A 3 50.57 -35.75 3.13
CA ARG A 3 49.13 -35.70 2.83
C ARG A 3 48.56 -34.29 3.01
N ARG A 4 48.97 -33.34 2.18
CA ARG A 4 48.35 -32.00 2.14
C ARG A 4 47.90 -31.67 0.73
N SER A 5 46.87 -32.39 0.30
CA SER A 5 45.98 -31.99 -0.80
C SER A 5 44.63 -31.63 -0.21
N LEU A 6 43.94 -30.72 -0.90
CA LEU A 6 42.52 -30.35 -0.76
C LEU A 6 42.22 -29.21 0.21
N LEU A 7 42.40 -27.99 -0.27
CA LEU A 7 41.44 -26.90 -0.08
C LEU A 7 41.48 -26.02 -1.36
N LYS A 8 40.77 -26.48 -2.39
CA LYS A 8 40.34 -25.66 -3.53
C LYS A 8 38.87 -25.33 -3.27
N THR A 9 38.61 -24.17 -2.69
CA THR A 9 37.25 -23.61 -2.60
C THR A 9 37.23 -22.34 -3.44
N ALA A 10 36.61 -22.45 -4.60
CA ALA A 10 36.31 -21.31 -5.47
C ALA A 10 35.24 -20.43 -4.79
N PRO A 11 35.31 -19.10 -4.90
CA PRO A 11 34.24 -18.23 -4.44
C PRO A 11 33.05 -18.34 -5.41
N ALA A 12 31.90 -18.76 -4.88
CA ALA A 12 30.62 -18.61 -5.57
C ALA A 12 30.32 -17.12 -5.69
N VAL A 13 30.43 -16.57 -6.91
CA VAL A 13 29.97 -15.22 -7.22
C VAL A 13 28.45 -15.23 -7.13
N ALA A 14 27.90 -14.60 -6.09
CA ALA A 14 26.49 -14.32 -5.98
C ALA A 14 26.11 -13.34 -7.10
N LEU A 15 25.41 -13.83 -8.12
CA LEU A 15 24.69 -12.98 -9.06
C LEU A 15 23.54 -12.33 -8.29
N VAL A 16 23.78 -11.12 -7.78
CA VAL A 16 22.71 -10.21 -7.40
C VAL A 16 21.95 -9.93 -8.67
N ALA A 17 20.78 -10.54 -8.82
CA ALA A 17 19.84 -10.17 -9.85
C ALA A 17 19.43 -8.72 -9.57
N CYS A 18 20.01 -7.78 -10.31
CA CYS A 18 19.45 -6.44 -10.44
C CYS A 18 18.09 -6.60 -11.14
N VAL A 19 17.04 -6.82 -10.35
CA VAL A 19 15.68 -6.59 -10.83
C VAL A 19 15.65 -5.11 -11.20
N PRO A 20 15.43 -4.75 -12.47
CA PRO A 20 15.26 -3.35 -12.82
C PRO A 20 14.06 -2.85 -12.02
N LEU A 21 14.31 -1.97 -11.04
CA LEU A 21 13.24 -1.14 -10.51
C LEU A 21 12.65 -0.43 -11.72
N PRO A 22 11.35 -0.57 -12.02
CA PRO A 22 10.74 0.26 -13.03
C PRO A 22 11.07 1.71 -12.66
N ALA A 23 11.66 2.44 -13.61
CA ALA A 23 11.95 3.85 -13.46
C ALA A 23 10.73 4.50 -12.83
N ALA A 24 10.92 5.19 -11.69
CA ALA A 24 9.82 5.74 -10.90
C ALA A 24 8.94 6.60 -11.81
N ALA A 25 7.87 5.99 -12.33
CA ALA A 25 6.79 6.73 -12.95
C ALA A 25 6.37 7.75 -11.89
N ALA A 26 6.24 9.02 -12.30
CA ALA A 26 5.84 10.08 -11.38
C ALA A 26 4.66 9.57 -10.53
N GLU A 27 4.84 9.57 -9.22
CA GLU A 27 3.85 9.04 -8.28
C GLU A 27 2.50 9.73 -8.56
N THR A 28 1.47 8.93 -8.82
CA THR A 28 0.12 9.47 -9.01
C THR A 28 -0.37 10.07 -7.69
N PRO A 29 -1.21 11.11 -7.74
CA PRO A 29 -1.83 11.66 -6.54
C PRO A 29 -2.55 10.60 -5.68
N VAL A 30 -3.21 9.62 -6.31
CA VAL A 30 -3.88 8.51 -5.63
C VAL A 30 -2.87 7.64 -4.87
N MET A 31 -1.77 7.23 -5.50
CA MET A 31 -0.77 6.39 -4.82
C MET A 31 -0.06 7.11 -3.67
N ARG A 32 0.11 8.43 -3.77
CA ARG A 32 0.63 9.25 -2.66
C ARG A 32 -0.31 9.24 -1.46
N LEU A 33 -1.60 9.44 -1.70
CA LEU A 33 -2.62 9.41 -0.66
C LEU A 33 -2.75 8.01 -0.05
N TYR A 34 -2.76 6.96 -0.88
CA TYR A 34 -2.80 5.58 -0.42
C TYR A 34 -1.65 5.24 0.52
N ARG A 35 -0.41 5.63 0.18
CA ARG A 35 0.74 5.43 1.08
C ARG A 35 0.58 6.13 2.43
N ARG A 36 0.01 7.34 2.43
CA ARG A 36 -0.28 8.08 3.66
C ARG A 36 -1.39 7.41 4.48
N TYR A 37 -2.43 6.91 3.81
CA TYR A 37 -3.50 6.12 4.43
C TYR A 37 -2.94 4.87 5.12
N VAL A 38 -2.07 4.11 4.44
CA VAL A 38 -1.43 2.91 4.99
C VAL A 38 -0.59 3.28 6.21
N ALA A 39 0.25 4.31 6.12
CA ALA A 39 1.07 4.74 7.25
C ALA A 39 0.24 5.15 8.48
N LEU A 40 -0.91 5.81 8.30
CA LEU A 40 -1.82 6.14 9.39
C LEU A 40 -2.52 4.90 9.95
N SER A 41 -2.90 3.95 9.09
CA SER A 41 -3.55 2.70 9.51
C SER A 41 -2.59 1.82 10.31
N ASP A 42 -1.33 1.73 9.87
CA ASP A 42 -0.27 1.02 10.59
C ASP A 42 0.01 1.68 11.95
N ALA A 43 0.08 3.02 11.98
CA ALA A 43 0.27 3.77 13.22
C ALA A 43 -0.89 3.58 14.20
N ALA A 44 -2.14 3.62 13.71
CA ALA A 44 -3.32 3.36 14.52
C ALA A 44 -3.32 1.93 15.08
N SER A 45 -2.98 0.93 14.26
CA SER A 45 -2.92 -0.47 14.68
C SER A 45 -1.83 -0.74 15.72
N ALA A 46 -0.75 0.03 15.71
CA ALA A 46 0.34 -0.08 16.68
C ALA A 46 0.13 0.82 17.92
N HIS A 47 -0.89 1.68 17.92
CA HIS A 47 -1.14 2.61 19.00
C HIS A 47 -1.67 1.89 20.23
N ILE A 48 -1.13 2.26 21.40
CA ILE A 48 -1.63 1.80 22.69
C ILE A 48 -2.30 3.01 23.34
N SER A 49 -3.61 2.93 23.56
CA SER A 49 -4.36 4.02 24.16
C SER A 49 -3.80 4.40 25.53
N THR A 50 -3.77 5.70 25.78
CA THR A 50 -3.30 6.30 27.03
C THR A 50 -4.43 6.95 27.82
N THR A 51 -5.64 6.94 27.26
CA THR A 51 -6.81 7.60 27.82
C THR A 51 -7.90 6.58 28.16
N ALA A 52 -8.92 7.01 28.91
CA ALA A 52 -10.08 6.16 29.21
C ALA A 52 -11.05 6.06 28.02
N ASP A 53 -10.93 6.95 27.05
CA ASP A 53 -11.75 7.03 25.85
C ASP A 53 -10.86 6.77 24.62
N GLU A 54 -10.59 5.48 24.40
CA GLU A 54 -9.72 4.99 23.33
C GLU A 54 -10.21 5.43 21.94
N ASP A 55 -11.52 5.39 21.71
CA ASP A 55 -12.12 5.77 20.43
C ASP A 55 -11.88 7.25 20.13
N ALA A 56 -12.15 8.15 21.09
CA ALA A 56 -11.90 9.58 20.91
C ALA A 56 -10.41 9.90 20.71
N GLU A 57 -9.52 9.14 21.34
CA GLU A 57 -8.08 9.26 21.14
C GLU A 57 -7.66 8.83 19.74
N LEU A 58 -8.13 7.67 19.27
CA LEU A 58 -7.85 7.14 17.93
C LEU A 58 -8.43 8.02 16.83
N ASP A 59 -9.64 8.55 17.01
CA ASP A 59 -10.26 9.50 16.10
C ASP A 59 -9.39 10.74 15.92
N ARG A 60 -8.99 11.35 17.05
CA ARG A 60 -8.19 12.57 17.04
C ARG A 60 -6.80 12.37 16.44
N LEU A 61 -6.16 11.23 16.73
CA LEU A 61 -4.80 10.96 16.30
C LEU A 61 -4.70 10.44 14.86
N PHE A 62 -5.67 9.63 14.43
CA PHE A 62 -5.54 8.86 13.19
C PHE A 62 -6.79 8.91 12.32
N TYR A 63 -7.97 8.57 12.85
CA TYR A 63 -9.12 8.30 11.97
C TYR A 63 -9.67 9.55 11.29
N ASN A 64 -9.69 10.71 11.94
CA ASN A 64 -10.11 11.95 11.27
C ASN A 64 -9.25 12.31 10.05
N GLU A 65 -7.92 12.13 10.14
CA GLU A 65 -7.03 12.40 9.01
C GLU A 65 -7.12 11.29 7.95
N ARG A 66 -7.31 10.04 8.40
CA ARG A 66 -7.53 8.91 7.49
C ARG A 66 -8.79 9.10 6.64
N ASP A 67 -9.90 9.50 7.26
CA ASP A 67 -11.17 9.79 6.58
C ASP A 67 -11.02 10.96 5.60
N ARG A 68 -10.27 12.00 5.98
CA ARG A 68 -9.96 13.11 5.07
C ARG A 68 -9.18 12.62 3.84
N ILE A 69 -8.15 11.80 4.05
CA ILE A 69 -7.32 11.24 2.96
C ILE A 69 -8.16 10.34 2.06
N GLU A 70 -9.02 9.52 2.64
CA GLU A 70 -9.93 8.63 1.91
C GLU A 70 -10.85 9.44 0.99
N ASN A 71 -11.49 10.47 1.52
CA ASN A 71 -12.32 11.38 0.74
C ASN A 71 -11.54 12.06 -0.40
N GLU A 72 -10.32 12.54 -0.14
CA GLU A 72 -9.47 13.16 -1.17
C GLU A 72 -9.06 12.14 -2.24
N MET A 73 -8.74 10.91 -1.84
CA MET A 73 -8.32 9.83 -2.73
C MET A 73 -9.44 9.41 -3.67
N PHE A 74 -10.68 9.31 -3.17
CA PHE A 74 -11.84 8.94 -4.00
C PHE A 74 -12.34 10.08 -4.89
N ALA A 75 -12.06 11.34 -4.56
CA ALA A 75 -12.38 12.48 -5.41
C ALA A 75 -11.48 12.58 -6.66
N LEU A 76 -10.31 11.94 -6.66
CA LEU A 76 -9.35 11.98 -7.76
C LEU A 76 -9.61 10.84 -8.76
N PRO A 77 -9.61 11.06 -10.07
CA PRO A 77 -9.74 9.96 -11.03
C PRO A 77 -8.49 9.06 -11.03
N SER A 78 -8.68 7.74 -11.15
CA SER A 78 -7.59 6.79 -11.35
C SER A 78 -6.91 7.02 -12.72
N GLN A 79 -5.59 7.16 -12.70
CA GLN A 79 -4.75 7.35 -13.90
C GLN A 79 -4.09 6.03 -14.33
N THR A 80 -4.00 5.08 -13.42
CA THR A 80 -3.34 3.80 -13.62
C THR A 80 -4.15 2.65 -13.01
N PRO A 81 -3.93 1.39 -13.47
CA PRO A 81 -4.49 0.22 -12.80
C PRO A 81 -4.12 0.13 -11.32
N GLN A 82 -2.94 0.63 -10.92
CA GLN A 82 -2.49 0.67 -9.54
C GLN A 82 -3.34 1.61 -8.68
N ASP A 83 -3.73 2.77 -9.21
CA ASP A 83 -4.63 3.71 -8.52
C ASP A 83 -5.99 3.06 -8.23
N MET A 84 -6.52 2.34 -9.23
CA MET A 84 -7.76 1.59 -9.08
C MET A 84 -7.62 0.50 -8.01
N ALA A 85 -6.53 -0.27 -8.04
CA ALA A 85 -6.29 -1.31 -7.03
C ALA A 85 -6.22 -0.71 -5.61
N ALA A 86 -5.52 0.42 -5.43
CA ALA A 86 -5.43 1.12 -4.15
C ALA A 86 -6.81 1.56 -3.64
N LYS A 87 -7.63 2.17 -4.49
CA LYS A 87 -9.01 2.56 -4.16
C LYS A 87 -9.87 1.35 -3.76
N MET A 88 -9.77 0.25 -4.50
CA MET A 88 -10.52 -0.98 -4.20
C MET A 88 -10.08 -1.60 -2.87
N LEU A 89 -8.80 -1.54 -2.53
CA LEU A 89 -8.30 -1.98 -1.22
C LEU A 89 -8.90 -1.14 -0.09
N VAL A 90 -8.93 0.19 -0.24
CA VAL A 90 -9.47 1.07 0.82
C VAL A 90 -10.98 0.94 0.97
N VAL A 91 -11.75 1.00 -0.12
CA VAL A 91 -13.23 0.98 -0.04
C VAL A 91 -13.76 -0.32 0.54
N HIS A 92 -13.06 -1.44 0.30
CA HIS A 92 -13.45 -2.73 0.85
C HIS A 92 -12.74 -3.06 2.17
N SER A 93 -12.17 -2.05 2.85
CA SER A 93 -11.45 -2.23 4.12
C SER A 93 -10.45 -3.39 4.06
N HIS A 94 -9.68 -3.45 2.97
CA HIS A 94 -8.69 -4.48 2.69
C HIS A 94 -9.23 -5.93 2.69
N GLY A 95 -10.51 -6.11 2.34
CA GLY A 95 -11.20 -7.39 2.26
C GLY A 95 -12.15 -7.67 3.42
N GLU A 96 -12.24 -6.79 4.41
CA GLU A 96 -13.19 -6.91 5.51
C GLU A 96 -14.64 -6.58 5.07
N GLN A 97 -14.80 -5.74 4.04
CA GLN A 97 -16.11 -5.44 3.46
C GLN A 97 -16.31 -6.17 2.13
N SER A 98 -17.43 -6.87 2.01
CA SER A 98 -17.79 -7.65 0.81
C SER A 98 -18.98 -7.09 0.03
N CYS A 99 -19.59 -6.00 0.51
CA CYS A 99 -20.69 -5.34 -0.18
C CYS A 99 -20.18 -4.61 -1.43
N LEU A 100 -20.89 -4.76 -2.55
CA LEU A 100 -20.53 -4.17 -3.86
C LEU A 100 -21.61 -3.22 -4.40
N ASP A 101 -22.65 -2.93 -3.61
CA ASP A 101 -23.83 -2.18 -4.05
C ASP A 101 -23.49 -0.72 -4.43
N PHE A 102 -22.39 -0.18 -3.90
CA PHE A 102 -21.97 1.20 -4.10
C PHE A 102 -20.78 1.37 -5.08
N ASP A 103 -20.34 0.29 -5.73
CA ASP A 103 -19.13 0.30 -6.57
C ASP A 103 -19.33 0.88 -7.98
N GLY A 104 -20.51 1.43 -8.26
CA GLY A 104 -20.87 1.94 -9.58
C GLY A 104 -19.84 2.94 -10.13
N MET A 105 -19.31 3.81 -9.26
CA MET A 105 -18.30 4.80 -9.63
C MET A 105 -16.95 4.15 -9.99
N TYR A 106 -16.51 3.14 -9.23
CA TYR A 106 -15.24 2.45 -9.48
C TYR A 106 -15.29 1.61 -10.76
N ARG A 107 -16.46 1.05 -11.11
CA ARG A 107 -16.65 0.34 -12.37
C ARG A 107 -16.47 1.25 -13.59
N ALA A 108 -16.90 2.51 -13.51
CA ALA A 108 -16.74 3.47 -14.60
C ALA A 108 -15.26 3.82 -14.81
N GLU A 109 -14.54 4.12 -13.73
CA GLU A 109 -13.10 4.37 -13.76
C GLU A 109 -12.32 3.14 -14.25
N ALA A 110 -12.65 1.94 -13.78
CA ALA A 110 -11.98 0.71 -14.19
C ALA A 110 -12.16 0.43 -15.69
N ARG A 111 -13.36 0.69 -16.24
CA ARG A 111 -13.61 0.58 -17.68
C ARG A 111 -12.79 1.57 -18.49
N ALA A 112 -12.61 2.80 -17.99
CA ALA A 112 -11.80 3.81 -18.67
C ALA A 112 -10.31 3.44 -18.76
N LEU A 113 -9.80 2.60 -17.84
CA LEU A 113 -8.40 2.16 -17.81
C LEU A 113 -8.08 1.01 -18.77
N VAL A 114 -9.09 0.28 -19.25
CA VAL A 114 -8.92 -0.92 -20.10
C VAL A 114 -9.48 -0.75 -21.51
N ALA A 115 -10.05 0.40 -21.81
CA ALA A 115 -10.53 0.78 -23.14
C ALA A 115 -9.40 1.37 -23.99
#